data_AF-A0A6N3ICC7-F1
#
_entry.id   AF-A0A6N3ICC7-F1
#
_cell.length_a   1.000
_cell.length_b   1.000
_cell.length_c   1.000
_cell.angle_alpha   90.00
_cell.angle_beta   90.00
_cell.angle_gamma   90.00
#
_symmetry.space_group_name_H-M   'P 1'
#
loop_
_entity.id
_entity.type
_entity.pdbx_description
1 polymer ?
#
loop_
_entity_poly.entity_id
_entity_poly.type
_entity_poly.pdbx_seq_one_letter_code
_entity_poly.pdbx_strand_id
1 'polypeptide(L)'
;MDIFAPYEQAHRQEGEARQRMEEAERQLRDAVNSLMAQRQGRLFLRWLVHQCQCFCALNLANGDSGAAGAHEAARLAFAEGRRYVGMTLLHLVQRSDPGNLPKLLENREDEHDV
;
A
#
# COMPACT_ATOMS: atom_id res chain seq x y z
N MET A 1 -26.09 -25.54 32.11
CA MET A 1 -25.63 -24.83 30.90
C MET A 1 -24.29 -24.22 31.22
N ASP A 2 -23.29 -24.45 30.37
CA ASP A 2 -21.95 -23.91 30.57
C ASP A 2 -21.89 -22.48 30.04
N ILE A 3 -21.88 -21.51 30.95
CA ILE A 3 -22.01 -20.07 30.67
C ILE A 3 -20.77 -19.54 29.93
N PHE A 4 -19.65 -20.29 29.96
CA PHE A 4 -18.36 -19.90 29.39
C PHE A 4 -18.14 -20.38 27.94
N ALA A 5 -18.95 -21.33 27.46
CA ALA A 5 -18.80 -21.89 26.11
C ALA A 5 -18.85 -20.85 24.96
N PRO A 6 -19.68 -19.78 25.01
CA PRO A 6 -19.66 -18.74 23.98
C PRO A 6 -18.38 -17.88 23.97
N TYR A 7 -17.78 -17.63 25.14
CA TYR A 7 -16.57 -16.80 25.27
C TYR A 7 -15.33 -17.55 24.77
N GLU A 8 -15.23 -18.84 25.06
CA GLU A 8 -14.14 -19.68 24.52
C GLU A 8 -14.18 -19.78 23.00
N GLN A 9 -15.39 -19.87 22.41
CA GLN A 9 -15.56 -19.88 20.96
C GLN A 9 -15.17 -18.54 20.33
N ALA A 10 -15.54 -17.42 20.94
CA ALA A 10 -15.13 -16.09 20.49
C ALA A 10 -13.60 -15.93 20.51
N HIS A 11 -12.92 -16.34 21.57
CA HIS A 11 -11.46 -16.28 21.63
C HIS A 11 -10.76 -17.19 20.63
N ARG A 12 -11.30 -18.38 20.35
CA ARG A 12 -10.77 -19.25 19.29
C ARG A 12 -10.93 -18.60 17.91
N GLN A 13 -12.10 -18.04 17.61
CA GLN A 13 -12.36 -17.34 16.35
C GLN A 13 -11.46 -16.10 16.16
N GLU A 14 -11.24 -15.32 17.23
CA GLU A 14 -10.29 -14.20 17.22
C GLU A 14 -8.86 -14.66 16.98
N GLY A 15 -8.43 -15.75 17.63
CA GLY A 15 -7.11 -16.35 17.43
C GLY A 15 -6.91 -16.81 15.98
N GLU A 16 -7.87 -17.53 15.42
CA GLU A 16 -7.85 -17.98 14.02
C GLU A 16 -7.87 -16.82 13.03
N ALA A 17 -8.65 -15.76 13.30
CA ALA A 17 -8.65 -14.56 12.47
C ALA A 17 -7.29 -13.85 12.47
N ARG A 18 -6.65 -13.72 13.64
CA ARG A 18 -5.31 -13.13 13.76
C ARG A 18 -4.26 -13.95 13.01
N GLN A 19 -4.28 -15.27 13.18
CA GLN A 19 -3.35 -16.16 12.47
C GLN A 19 -3.49 -16.04 10.95
N ARG A 20 -4.72 -16.02 10.43
CA ARG A 20 -4.99 -15.81 9.00
C ARG A 20 -4.48 -14.45 8.50
N MET A 21 -4.64 -13.40 9.30
CA MET A 21 -4.11 -12.07 8.96
C MET A 21 -2.58 -12.05 8.93
N GLU A 22 -1.92 -12.68 9.90
CA GLU A 22 -0.46 -12.77 9.94
C GLU A 22 0.11 -13.60 8.77
N GLU A 23 -0.57 -14.68 8.40
CA GLU A 23 -0.23 -15.49 7.22
C GLU A 23 -0.39 -14.70 5.93
N ALA A 24 -1.50 -13.99 5.76
CA ALA A 24 -1.71 -13.11 4.61
C ALA A 24 -0.63 -12.01 4.55
N GLU A 25 -0.27 -11.42 5.68
CA GLU A 25 0.80 -10.43 5.75
C GLU A 25 2.18 -11.00 5.42
N ARG A 26 2.47 -12.25 5.81
CA ARG A 26 3.69 -12.95 5.37
C ARG A 26 3.70 -13.16 3.86
N GLN A 27 2.62 -13.69 3.29
CA GLN A 27 2.50 -13.91 1.84
C GLN A 27 2.65 -12.62 1.04
N LEU A 28 2.07 -11.52 1.52
CA LEU A 28 2.22 -10.20 0.90
C LEU A 28 3.68 -9.72 0.93
N ARG A 29 4.39 -9.90 2.04
CA ARG A 29 5.82 -9.56 2.14
C ARG A 29 6.66 -10.39 1.18
N ASP A 30 6.41 -11.69 1.09
CA ASP A 30 7.12 -12.59 0.17
C ASP A 30 6.88 -12.21 -1.30
N ALA A 31 5.64 -11.84 -1.66
CA ALA A 31 5.31 -11.34 -2.98
C ALA A 31 6.06 -10.05 -3.31
N VAL A 32 6.13 -9.11 -2.37
CA VAL A 32 6.88 -7.86 -2.55
C VAL A 32 8.38 -8.13 -2.69
N ASN A 33 8.97 -9.00 -1.87
CA ASN A 33 10.37 -9.40 -2.00
C ASN A 33 10.65 -10.04 -3.37
N SER A 34 9.73 -10.87 -3.86
CA SER A 34 9.83 -11.50 -5.18
C SER A 34 9.80 -10.48 -6.32
N LEU A 35 8.92 -9.46 -6.23
CA LEU A 35 8.88 -8.35 -7.18
C LEU A 35 10.17 -7.51 -7.10
N MET A 36 10.64 -7.18 -5.90
CA MET A 36 11.84 -6.37 -5.69
C MET A 36 13.12 -7.05 -6.19
N ALA A 37 13.18 -8.39 -6.18
CA ALA A 37 14.31 -9.14 -6.72
C ALA A 37 14.51 -8.91 -8.23
N GLN A 38 13.45 -8.61 -8.97
CA GLN A 38 13.46 -8.46 -10.42
C GLN A 38 13.42 -6.98 -10.83
N ARG A 39 14.20 -6.58 -11.84
CA ARG A 39 14.19 -5.21 -12.36
C ARG A 39 12.80 -4.76 -12.82
N GLN A 40 12.10 -5.62 -13.56
CA GLN A 40 10.73 -5.34 -14.04
C GLN A 40 9.74 -5.17 -12.88
N GLY A 41 9.89 -5.95 -11.80
CA GLY A 41 9.07 -5.80 -10.61
C GLY A 41 9.34 -4.48 -9.88
N ARG A 42 10.61 -4.06 -9.78
CA ARG A 42 10.97 -2.72 -9.26
C ARG A 42 10.37 -1.59 -10.11
N LEU A 43 10.48 -1.68 -11.45
CA LEU A 43 9.86 -0.72 -12.37
C LEU A 43 8.34 -0.63 -12.18
N PHE A 44 7.66 -1.76 -12.08
CA PHE A 44 6.22 -1.81 -11.84
C PHE A 44 5.83 -1.17 -10.50
N LEU A 45 6.56 -1.49 -9.43
CA LEU A 45 6.32 -0.91 -8.12
C LEU A 45 6.56 0.61 -8.10
N ARG A 46 7.60 1.12 -8.78
CA ARG A 46 7.83 2.56 -8.95
C ARG A 46 6.69 3.24 -9.69
N TRP A 47 6.23 2.63 -10.78
CA TRP A 47 5.07 3.12 -11.52
C TRP A 47 3.83 3.20 -10.63
N LEU A 48 3.54 2.16 -9.83
CA LEU A 48 2.42 2.19 -8.88
C LEU A 48 2.54 3.30 -7.85
N VAL A 49 3.71 3.48 -7.24
CA VAL A 49 3.97 4.55 -6.27
C VAL A 49 3.76 5.93 -6.91
N HIS A 50 4.19 6.10 -8.16
CA HIS A 50 3.94 7.32 -8.92
C HIS A 50 2.45 7.56 -9.17
N GLN A 51 1.69 6.53 -9.58
CA GLN A 51 0.23 6.64 -9.79
C GLN A 51 -0.53 6.99 -8.51
N CYS A 52 -0.05 6.52 -7.35
CA CYS A 52 -0.63 6.82 -6.05
C CYS A 52 -0.38 8.27 -5.60
N GLN A 53 0.47 9.02 -6.31
CA GLN A 53 0.76 10.43 -6.02
C GLN A 53 1.24 10.66 -4.58
N CYS A 54 1.94 9.67 -3.98
CA CYS A 54 2.42 9.72 -2.59
C CYS A 54 3.27 10.97 -2.31
N PHE A 55 3.94 11.50 -3.32
CA PHE A 55 4.86 12.63 -3.22
C PHE A 55 4.35 13.89 -3.92
N CYS A 56 3.08 13.91 -4.36
CA CYS A 56 2.49 15.09 -4.99
C CYS A 56 1.49 15.76 -4.04
N ALA A 57 1.79 17.01 -3.65
CA ALA A 57 0.77 17.90 -3.11
C ALA A 57 -0.33 18.03 -4.17
N LEU A 58 -1.59 17.91 -3.73
CA LEU A 58 -2.75 17.89 -4.62
C LEU A 58 -2.67 19.07 -5.61
N ASN A 59 -2.93 18.78 -6.88
CA ASN A 59 -3.25 19.76 -7.92
C ASN A 59 -4.49 20.56 -7.48
N LEU A 60 -4.29 21.57 -6.64
CA LEU A 60 -5.18 22.71 -6.47
C LEU A 60 -5.26 23.53 -7.78
N ALA A 61 -4.36 23.28 -8.75
CA ALA A 61 -4.24 24.03 -9.99
C ALA A 61 -5.16 23.57 -11.14
N ASN A 62 -5.79 22.38 -11.08
CA ASN A 62 -6.66 21.87 -12.17
C ASN A 62 -8.15 21.82 -11.77
N GLY A 63 -8.58 22.73 -10.93
CA GLY A 63 -10.00 22.98 -10.68
C GLY A 63 -10.33 24.37 -11.17
N ASP A 64 -10.71 24.49 -12.45
CA ASP A 64 -11.31 25.71 -12.96
C ASP A 64 -12.42 26.15 -11.99
N SER A 65 -12.27 27.39 -11.54
CA SER A 65 -13.18 28.14 -10.71
C SER A 65 -14.62 27.99 -11.20
N GLY A 66 -15.52 27.43 -10.38
CA GLY A 66 -16.95 27.70 -10.57
C GLY A 66 -18.03 26.74 -10.03
N ALA A 67 -17.76 25.48 -9.66
CA ALA A 67 -18.87 24.54 -9.38
C ALA A 67 -18.69 23.58 -8.20
N ALA A 68 -19.61 23.73 -7.23
CA ALA A 68 -20.20 22.74 -6.31
C ALA A 68 -19.26 21.94 -5.40
N GLY A 69 -19.19 22.34 -4.11
CA GLY A 69 -18.35 21.74 -3.07
C GLY A 69 -18.50 20.22 -2.83
N ALA A 70 -19.58 19.58 -3.29
CA ALA A 70 -19.71 18.13 -3.23
C ALA A 70 -18.77 17.40 -4.22
N HIS A 71 -18.54 17.98 -5.39
CA HIS A 71 -17.63 17.40 -6.40
C HIS A 71 -16.16 17.57 -5.97
N GLU A 72 -15.85 18.69 -5.33
CA GLU A 72 -14.53 18.94 -4.74
C GLU A 72 -14.23 17.97 -3.59
N ALA A 73 -15.16 17.76 -2.67
CA ALA A 73 -15.01 16.79 -1.58
C ALA A 73 -14.75 15.36 -2.09
N ALA A 74 -15.48 14.92 -3.12
CA ALA A 74 -15.27 13.61 -3.72
C ALA A 74 -13.88 13.47 -4.38
N ARG A 75 -13.41 14.52 -5.08
CA ARG A 75 -12.06 14.56 -5.67
C ARG A 75 -10.97 14.49 -4.61
N LEU A 76 -11.13 15.24 -3.52
CA LEU A 76 -10.19 15.23 -2.39
C LEU A 76 -10.16 13.85 -1.71
N ALA A 77 -11.32 13.25 -1.43
CA ALA A 77 -11.41 11.91 -0.85
C ALA A 77 -10.76 10.84 -1.73
N PHE A 78 -10.98 10.90 -3.05
CA PHE A 78 -10.34 10.00 -3.99
C PHE A 78 -8.82 10.18 -4.05
N ALA A 79 -8.34 11.43 -4.06
CA ALA A 79 -6.91 11.71 -4.01
C ALA A 79 -6.27 11.20 -2.73
N GLU A 80 -6.95 11.34 -1.59
CA GLU A 80 -6.47 10.82 -0.31
C GLU A 80 -6.45 9.30 -0.28
N GLY A 81 -7.49 8.64 -0.80
CA GLY A 81 -7.51 7.18 -0.95
C GLY A 81 -6.34 6.66 -1.78
N ARG A 82 -6.02 7.34 -2.89
CA ARG A 82 -4.83 6.99 -3.71
C ARG A 82 -3.52 7.14 -2.94
N ARG A 83 -3.34 8.22 -2.17
CA ARG A 83 -2.15 8.41 -1.33
C ARG A 83 -2.04 7.35 -0.24
N TYR A 84 -3.15 7.04 0.43
CA TYR A 84 -3.20 6.00 1.45
C TYR A 84 -2.72 4.66 0.89
N VAL A 85 -3.24 4.23 -0.26
CA VAL A 85 -2.81 2.98 -0.92
C VAL A 85 -1.32 2.97 -1.19
N GLY A 86 -0.77 4.04 -1.75
CA GLY A 86 0.66 4.08 -2.04
C GLY A 86 1.53 4.15 -0.78
N MET A 87 1.09 4.85 0.28
CA MET A 87 1.78 4.81 1.57
C MET A 87 1.73 3.44 2.22
N THR A 88 0.60 2.72 2.12
CA THR A 88 0.50 1.33 2.57
C THR A 88 1.48 0.43 1.80
N LEU A 89 1.59 0.62 0.49
CA LEU A 89 2.56 -0.12 -0.34
C LEU A 89 4.00 0.17 0.08
N LEU A 90 4.37 1.43 0.30
CA LEU A 90 5.72 1.81 0.75
C LEU A 90 6.06 1.20 2.12
N HIS A 91 5.11 1.22 3.07
CA HIS A 91 5.28 0.55 4.35
C HIS A 91 5.44 -0.96 4.20
N LEU A 92 4.66 -1.60 3.32
CA LEU A 92 4.79 -3.02 3.05
C LEU A 92 6.18 -3.35 2.48
N VAL A 93 6.68 -2.58 1.52
CA VAL A 93 8.03 -2.71 0.96
C VAL A 93 9.09 -2.63 2.07
N GLN A 94 9.01 -1.62 2.92
CA GLN A 94 9.95 -1.43 4.04
C GLN A 94 9.91 -2.56 5.06
N ARG A 95 8.72 -3.10 5.36
CA ARG A 95 8.53 -4.23 6.31
C ARG A 95 8.89 -5.60 5.71
N SER A 96 9.01 -5.69 4.40
CA SER A 96 9.40 -6.93 3.70
C SER A 96 10.92 -7.13 3.77
N ASP A 97 11.68 -6.08 3.49
CA ASP A 97 13.13 -5.97 3.70
C ASP A 97 13.50 -4.47 3.81
N PRO A 98 14.17 -4.01 4.88
CA PRO A 98 14.59 -2.63 5.04
C PRO A 98 15.44 -2.09 3.87
N GLY A 99 16.18 -2.96 3.17
CA GLY A 99 16.97 -2.61 1.99
C GLY A 99 16.17 -2.41 0.71
N ASN A 100 14.89 -2.81 0.67
CA ASN A 100 14.07 -2.68 -0.53
C ASN A 100 13.64 -1.24 -0.81
N LEU A 101 13.29 -0.48 0.24
CA LEU A 101 12.77 0.87 0.05
C LEU A 101 13.79 1.81 -0.62
N PRO A 102 15.06 1.88 -0.18
CA PRO A 102 16.09 2.65 -0.89
C PRO A 102 16.24 2.22 -2.36
N LYS A 103 16.35 0.91 -2.63
CA LYS A 103 16.47 0.37 -3.99
C LYS A 103 15.28 0.70 -4.88
N LEU A 104 14.08 0.71 -4.29
CA LEU A 104 12.86 1.09 -5.00
C LEU A 104 12.88 2.58 -5.38
N LEU A 105 13.50 3.45 -4.59
CA LEU A 105 13.59 4.89 -4.87
C LEU A 105 14.78 5.26 -5.77
N GLU A 106 15.80 4.40 -5.85
CA GLU A 106 16.95 4.59 -6.73
C GLU A 106 16.59 4.27 -8.20
N ASN A 107 16.50 5.30 -9.04
CA ASN A 107 16.24 5.14 -10.49
C ASN A 107 17.46 4.67 -11.30
N ARG A 108 18.65 4.60 -10.69
CA ARG A 108 19.93 4.42 -11.40
C ARG A 108 20.20 3.01 -11.92
N GLU A 109 19.54 2.00 -11.35
CA GLU A 109 19.69 0.62 -11.84
C GLU A 109 19.12 0.43 -13.26
N ASP A 110 18.33 1.38 -13.78
CA ASP A 110 17.66 1.28 -15.07
C ASP A 110 18.38 1.99 -16.23
N GLU A 111 19.42 2.77 -15.97
CA GLU A 111 20.10 3.61 -16.98
C GLU A 111 21.21 2.88 -17.77
N HIS A 112 21.58 1.65 -17.40
CA HIS A 112 22.76 0.96 -17.94
C HIS A 112 22.51 -0.01 -19.12
N ASP A 113 21.30 -0.04 -19.69
CA ASP A 113 20.96 -0.94 -20.81
C ASP A 113 20.45 -0.21 -22.08
N VAL A 114 21.00 0.96 -22.40
CA VAL A 114 20.83 1.61 -23.71
C VAL A 114 22.17 2.05 -24.28
#